data_AF-A0A4Q0A3L2-F1
#
_entry.id   AF-A0A4Q0A3L2-F1
#
_cell.length_a   1.000
_cell.length_b   1.000
_cell.length_c   1.000
_cell.angle_alpha   90.00
_cell.angle_beta   90.00
_cell.angle_gamma   90.00
#
_symmetry.space_group_name_H-M   'P 1'
#
loop_
_entity.id
_entity.type
_entity.pdbx_description
1 polymer ?
#
loop_
_entity_poly.entity_id
_entity_poly.type
_entity_poly.pdbx_seq_one_letter_code
_entity_poly.pdbx_strand_id
1 'polypeptide(L)'
;SNYEQFLKTVCLVDTVQGFWGAVNNMKGPDKLEVRQSYHFMKEGIKPTWEDPRNQNGGSYVFRIKTAQTPEVWRDLLMLLVGEQLQDCISSRDEICGVSVSRRWNTDLFQIWH
;
A
#
# COMPACT_ATOMS: atom_id res chain seq x y z
N SER A 1 -2.02 -6.53 17.60
CA SER A 1 -1.82 -5.28 18.39
C SER A 1 -3.07 -4.39 18.36
N ASN A 2 -3.12 -3.28 19.12
CA ASN A 2 -4.27 -2.32 19.09
C ASN A 2 -4.52 -1.77 17.67
N TYR A 3 -3.45 -1.67 16.86
CA TYR A 3 -3.51 -1.21 15.47
C TYR A 3 -4.39 -2.10 14.57
N GLU A 4 -4.30 -3.42 14.70
CA GLU A 4 -5.06 -4.36 13.87
C GLU A 4 -6.57 -4.22 14.01
N GLN A 5 -7.05 -3.77 15.17
CA GLN A 5 -8.48 -3.57 15.42
C GLN A 5 -9.08 -2.44 14.58
N PHE A 6 -8.24 -1.53 14.08
CA PHE A 6 -8.65 -0.43 13.22
C PHE A 6 -8.46 -0.74 11.72
N LEU A 7 -7.94 -1.92 11.38
CA LEU A 7 -7.83 -2.35 9.98
C LEU A 7 -9.18 -2.87 9.49
N LYS A 8 -9.63 -2.36 8.34
CA LYS A 8 -10.84 -2.81 7.68
C LYS A 8 -10.55 -3.11 6.22
N THR A 9 -10.83 -4.35 5.80
CA THR A 9 -10.81 -4.71 4.38
C THR A 9 -11.94 -3.99 3.65
N VAL A 10 -11.59 -3.23 2.61
CA VAL A 10 -12.54 -2.46 1.80
C VAL A 10 -13.00 -3.25 0.58
N CYS A 11 -12.07 -3.88 -0.12
CA CYS A 11 -12.32 -4.69 -1.31
C CYS A 11 -11.21 -5.72 -1.52
N LEU A 12 -11.52 -6.80 -2.23
CA LEU A 12 -10.55 -7.72 -2.81
C LEU A 12 -10.60 -7.54 -4.33
N VAL A 13 -9.44 -7.64 -4.98
CA VAL A 13 -9.32 -7.51 -6.44
C VAL A 13 -8.42 -8.63 -6.97
N ASP A 14 -8.89 -9.30 -8.00
CA ASP A 14 -8.25 -10.45 -8.66
C ASP A 14 -8.17 -10.28 -10.19
N THR A 15 -8.73 -9.18 -10.70
CA THR A 15 -8.78 -8.82 -12.12
C THR A 15 -8.40 -7.36 -12.32
N VAL A 16 -7.89 -7.02 -13.50
CA VAL A 16 -7.57 -5.64 -13.87
C VAL A 16 -8.81 -4.74 -13.83
N GLN A 17 -9.97 -5.27 -14.25
CA GLN A 17 -11.25 -4.58 -14.21
C GLN A 17 -11.69 -4.34 -12.76
N GLY A 18 -11.56 -5.34 -11.89
CA GLY A 18 -11.83 -5.21 -10.45
C GLY A 18 -10.92 -4.17 -9.79
N PHE A 19 -9.64 -4.17 -10.15
CA PHE A 19 -8.66 -3.18 -9.69
C PHE A 19 -9.09 -1.75 -10.05
N TRP A 20 -9.34 -1.46 -11.33
CA TRP A 20 -9.77 -0.12 -11.74
C TRP A 20 -11.15 0.24 -11.17
N GLY A 21 -12.05 -0.73 -11.05
CA GLY A 21 -13.33 -0.55 -10.37
C GLY A 21 -13.16 -0.11 -8.92
N ALA A 22 -12.24 -0.71 -8.17
CA ALA A 22 -11.94 -0.30 -6.80
C ALA A 22 -11.28 1.09 -6.76
N VAL A 23 -10.19 1.29 -7.49
CA VAL A 23 -9.41 2.54 -7.46
C VAL A 23 -10.24 3.75 -7.86
N ASN A 24 -11.07 3.64 -8.90
CA ASN A 24 -11.87 4.76 -9.39
C ASN A 24 -13.04 5.14 -8.46
N ASN A 25 -13.53 4.20 -7.65
CA ASN A 25 -14.65 4.43 -6.74
C ASN A 25 -14.21 4.79 -5.31
N MET A 26 -12.91 4.72 -5.01
CA MET A 26 -12.36 5.14 -3.72
C MET A 26 -11.93 6.61 -3.75
N LYS A 27 -11.93 7.25 -2.58
CA LYS A 27 -11.29 8.55 -2.42
C LYS A 27 -9.78 8.38 -2.58
N GLY A 28 -9.12 9.33 -3.26
CA GLY A 28 -7.66 9.36 -3.30
C GLY A 28 -7.05 9.51 -1.90
N PRO A 29 -5.81 9.04 -1.67
CA PRO A 29 -5.19 9.13 -0.35
C PRO A 29 -4.99 10.57 0.14
N ASP A 30 -4.88 11.53 -0.77
CA ASP A 30 -4.80 12.97 -0.49
C ASP A 30 -6.04 13.52 0.21
N LYS A 31 -7.19 12.84 0.07
CA LYS A 31 -8.48 13.19 0.67
C LYS A 31 -8.75 12.50 2.00
N LEU A 32 -7.82 11.67 2.48
CA LEU A 32 -7.90 11.07 3.80
C LEU A 32 -7.64 12.10 4.89
N GLU A 33 -8.16 11.82 6.09
CA GLU A 33 -7.81 12.59 7.28
C GLU A 33 -6.39 12.28 7.73
N VAL A 34 -5.74 13.24 8.38
CA VAL A 34 -4.38 13.05 8.91
C VAL A 34 -4.36 11.85 9.85
N ARG A 35 -3.34 10.99 9.73
CA ARG A 35 -3.16 9.70 10.43
C ARG A 35 -3.96 8.52 9.87
N GLN A 36 -4.86 8.71 8.91
CA GLN A 36 -5.46 7.59 8.18
C GLN A 36 -4.49 7.04 7.12
N SER A 37 -4.70 5.78 6.76
CA SER A 37 -3.85 5.08 5.80
C SER A 37 -4.68 4.22 4.86
N TYR A 38 -4.19 4.06 3.63
CA TYR A 38 -4.57 2.95 2.76
C TYR A 38 -3.45 1.92 2.70
N HIS A 39 -3.85 0.67 2.58
CA HIS A 39 -2.98 -0.48 2.44
C HIS A 39 -3.52 -1.33 1.28
N PHE A 40 -2.66 -1.64 0.33
CA PHE A 40 -2.96 -2.53 -0.78
C PHE A 40 -1.95 -3.67 -0.74
N MET A 41 -2.40 -4.79 -0.17
CA MET A 41 -1.58 -5.94 0.20
C MET A 41 -2.00 -7.15 -0.61
N LYS A 42 -1.07 -8.10 -0.82
CA LYS A 42 -1.43 -9.44 -1.29
C LYS A 42 -2.41 -10.08 -0.31
N GLU A 43 -3.31 -10.90 -0.84
CA GLU A 43 -4.39 -11.50 -0.04
C GLU A 43 -3.83 -12.29 1.15
N GLY A 44 -4.45 -12.10 2.32
CA GLY A 44 -4.05 -12.78 3.55
C GLY A 44 -2.86 -12.16 4.29
N ILE A 45 -2.18 -11.15 3.71
CA ILE A 45 -1.05 -10.46 4.35
C ILE A 45 -1.55 -9.15 4.98
N LYS A 46 -1.36 -9.01 6.30
CA LYS A 46 -1.66 -7.78 7.01
C LYS A 46 -0.51 -6.78 6.88
N PRO A 47 -0.77 -5.47 6.83
CA PRO A 47 0.26 -4.42 6.81
C PRO A 47 0.83 -4.18 8.22
N THR A 48 1.34 -5.24 8.85
CA THR A 48 1.80 -5.26 10.24
C THR A 48 3.08 -6.08 10.37
N TRP A 49 4.00 -5.68 11.23
CA TRP A 49 5.24 -6.43 11.48
C TRP A 49 4.99 -7.77 12.18
N GLU A 50 3.84 -7.91 12.84
CA GLU A 50 3.38 -9.14 13.47
C GLU A 50 2.87 -10.18 12.47
N ASP A 51 2.68 -9.81 11.19
CA ASP A 51 2.28 -10.76 10.17
C ASP A 51 3.46 -11.71 9.86
N PRO A 52 3.25 -13.04 9.83
CA PRO A 52 4.32 -14.00 9.54
C PRO A 52 5.07 -13.75 8.23
N ARG A 53 4.42 -13.12 7.24
CA ARG A 53 5.05 -12.75 5.96
C ARG A 53 5.93 -11.50 6.06
N ASN A 54 5.70 -10.61 7.02
CA ASN A 54 6.48 -9.37 7.18
C ASN A 54 7.52 -9.45 8.30
N GLN A 55 7.38 -10.37 9.26
CA GLN A 55 8.19 -10.39 10.49
C GLN A 55 9.71 -10.53 10.24
N ASN A 56 10.10 -11.17 9.13
CA ASN A 56 11.50 -11.37 8.73
C ASN A 56 11.89 -10.51 7.51
N GLY A 57 10.97 -9.64 7.08
CA GLY A 57 11.11 -8.81 5.91
C GLY A 57 11.50 -7.36 6.26
N GLY A 58 11.07 -6.44 5.42
CA GLY A 58 11.39 -5.03 5.54
C GLY A 58 10.31 -4.12 4.97
N SER A 59 10.50 -2.81 5.13
CA SER A 59 9.74 -1.85 4.33
C SER A 59 10.62 -0.69 3.87
N TYR A 60 10.51 -0.36 2.59
CA TYR A 60 11.10 0.85 2.03
C TYR A 60 10.17 2.01 2.29
N VAL A 61 10.64 3.00 3.05
CA VAL A 61 9.82 4.13 3.51
C VAL A 61 10.31 5.42 2.88
N PHE A 62 9.41 6.17 2.24
CA PHE A 62 9.72 7.47 1.64
C PHE A 62 8.57 8.46 1.82
N ARG A 63 8.89 9.75 1.70
CA ARG A 63 7.94 10.85 1.91
C ARG A 63 7.68 11.58 0.61
N ILE A 64 6.41 11.81 0.30
CA ILE A 64 5.96 12.50 -0.91
C ILE A 64 5.18 13.73 -0.52
N LYS A 65 5.32 14.83 -1.25
CA LYS A 65 4.50 16.03 -1.02
C LYS A 65 3.03 15.66 -1.27
N THR A 66 2.15 16.08 -0.38
CA THR A 66 0.69 15.86 -0.48
C THR A 66 0.12 16.05 -1.89
N ALA A 67 0.57 17.09 -2.61
CA ALA A 67 0.09 17.39 -3.96
C ALA A 67 0.41 16.30 -5.01
N GLN A 68 1.45 15.50 -4.77
CA GLN A 68 1.92 14.42 -5.64
C GLN A 68 1.40 13.04 -5.20
N THR A 69 0.78 12.96 -4.01
CA THR A 69 0.28 11.70 -3.43
C THR A 69 -0.66 10.93 -4.37
N PRO A 70 -1.64 11.54 -5.07
CA PRO A 70 -2.55 10.78 -5.93
C PRO A 70 -1.84 10.10 -7.10
N GLU A 71 -0.90 10.81 -7.73
CA GLU A 71 -0.13 10.30 -8.86
C GLU A 71 0.81 9.17 -8.42
N VAL A 72 1.60 9.40 -7.37
CA VAL A 72 2.54 8.39 -6.86
C VAL A 72 1.80 7.15 -6.36
N TRP A 73 0.65 7.31 -5.70
CA TRP A 73 -0.16 6.18 -5.27
C TRP A 73 -0.66 5.34 -6.44
N ARG A 74 -1.24 5.98 -7.47
CA ARG A 74 -1.68 5.28 -8.68
C ARG A 74 -0.52 4.53 -9.32
N ASP A 75 0.63 5.17 -9.50
CA ASP A 75 1.77 4.58 -10.20
C ASP A 75 2.35 3.40 -9.42
N LEU A 76 2.45 3.49 -8.08
CA LEU A 76 2.86 2.36 -7.24
C LEU A 76 1.87 1.20 -7.30
N LEU A 77 0.57 1.49 -7.30
CA LEU A 77 -0.44 0.44 -7.46
C LEU A 77 -0.32 -0.25 -8.81
N MET A 78 -0.11 0.50 -9.91
CA MET A 78 0.13 -0.07 -11.23
C MET A 78 1.39 -0.93 -11.29
N LEU A 79 2.50 -0.45 -10.72
CA LEU A 79 3.74 -1.21 -10.63
C LEU A 79 3.57 -2.50 -9.80
N LEU A 80 2.77 -2.45 -8.74
CA LEU A 80 2.48 -3.62 -7.92
C LEU A 80 1.64 -4.65 -8.68
N VAL A 81 0.49 -4.27 -9.22
CA VAL A 81 -0.41 -5.22 -9.93
C VAL A 81 0.18 -5.70 -11.26
N GLY A 82 1.11 -4.94 -11.83
CA GLY A 82 1.91 -5.35 -12.99
C GLY A 82 3.13 -6.21 -12.63
N GLU A 83 3.32 -6.55 -11.35
CA GLU A 83 4.46 -7.32 -10.82
C GLU A 83 5.85 -6.69 -11.06
N GLN A 84 5.91 -5.42 -11.46
CA GLN A 84 7.15 -4.70 -11.79
C GLN A 84 7.97 -4.32 -10.56
N LEU A 85 7.33 -4.21 -9.38
CA LEU A 85 8.06 -3.99 -8.12
C LEU A 85 8.91 -5.21 -7.72
N GLN A 86 8.48 -6.42 -8.09
CA GLN A 86 9.19 -7.65 -7.77
C GLN A 86 10.54 -7.74 -8.51
N ASP A 87 10.61 -7.19 -9.72
CA ASP A 87 11.85 -7.11 -10.51
C ASP A 87 12.89 -6.14 -9.91
N CYS A 88 12.46 -5.25 -9.01
CA CYS A 88 13.32 -4.26 -8.36
C CYS A 88 14.01 -4.77 -7.10
N ILE A 89 13.64 -5.96 -6.60
CA ILE A 89 14.17 -6.54 -5.35
C ILE A 89 14.93 -7.84 -5.62
N SER A 90 15.64 -8.34 -4.61
CA SER A 90 16.35 -9.61 -4.69
C SER A 90 15.37 -10.76 -4.99
N SER A 91 15.80 -11.76 -5.75
CA SER A 91 14.99 -12.96 -6.03
C SER A 91 14.69 -13.81 -4.80
N ARG A 92 15.25 -13.45 -3.64
CA ARG A 92 14.98 -14.09 -2.33
C ARG A 92 13.90 -13.37 -1.52
N ASP A 93 13.54 -12.16 -1.92
CA ASP A 93 12.56 -11.31 -1.25
C ASP A 93 11.26 -11.29 -2.07
N GLU A 94 10.12 -11.06 -1.40
CA GLU A 94 8.80 -11.07 -2.05
C GLU A 94 8.03 -9.80 -1.69
N ILE A 95 7.60 -9.03 -2.68
CA ILE A 95 6.75 -7.86 -2.41
C ILE A 95 5.44 -8.31 -1.76
N CYS A 96 5.15 -7.79 -0.57
CA CYS A 96 3.95 -8.06 0.20
C CYS A 96 2.83 -7.05 -0.09
N GLY A 97 3.18 -5.80 -0.41
CA GLY A 97 2.21 -4.77 -0.74
C GLY A 97 2.73 -3.35 -0.58
N VAL A 98 1.84 -2.38 -0.76
CA VAL A 98 2.13 -0.95 -0.63
C VAL A 98 1.17 -0.28 0.35
N SER A 99 1.65 0.74 1.03
CA SER A 99 0.86 1.53 1.97
C SER A 99 1.12 3.02 1.79
N VAL A 100 0.11 3.82 2.05
CA VAL A 100 0.20 5.28 2.11
C VAL A 100 -0.50 5.77 3.36
N SER A 101 0.19 6.61 4.13
CA SER A 101 -0.34 7.20 5.36
C SER A 101 -0.35 8.72 5.28
N ARG A 102 -1.52 9.30 5.52
CA ARG A 102 -1.73 10.75 5.49
C ARG A 102 -0.96 11.46 6.60
N ARG A 103 -0.25 12.53 6.27
CA ARG A 103 0.44 13.41 7.21
C ARG A 103 0.20 14.88 6.83
N TRP A 104 0.70 15.80 7.64
CA TRP A 104 0.43 17.23 7.48
C TRP A 104 0.97 17.82 6.17
N ASN A 105 2.26 17.61 5.87
CA ASN A 105 2.92 18.25 4.73
C ASN A 105 3.43 17.25 3.69
N THR A 106 3.81 16.06 4.14
CA THR A 106 4.35 14.99 3.29
C THR A 106 3.80 13.65 3.72
N ASP A 107 3.07 12.99 2.83
CA ASP A 107 2.51 11.67 3.10
C ASP A 107 3.62 10.61 3.08
N LEU A 108 3.45 9.61 3.93
CA LEU A 108 4.41 8.53 4.09
C LEU A 108 3.99 7.35 3.23
N PHE A 109 4.86 6.93 2.32
CA PHE A 109 4.68 5.74 1.50
C PHE A 109 5.57 4.62 2.03
N GLN A 110 5.07 3.40 1.97
CA GLN A 110 5.80 2.19 2.36
C GLN A 110 5.59 1.09 1.33
N ILE A 111 6.66 0.42 0.94
CA ILE A 111 6.63 -0.81 0.14
C ILE A 111 7.12 -1.94 1.04
N TRP A 112 6.28 -2.95 1.26
CA TRP A 112 6.55 -4.10 2.12
C TRP A 112 7.15 -5.24 1.31
N HIS A 113 8.20 -5.89 1.82
CA HIS A 113 8.84 -7.04 1.21
C HIS A 113 9.36 -8.03 2.25
#